data_AF-A0A6L7GRV4-F1
#
_entry.id   AF-A0A6L7GRV4-F1
#
_cell.length_a   1.000
_cell.length_b   1.000
_cell.length_c   1.000
_cell.angle_alpha   90.00
_cell.angle_beta   90.00
_cell.angle_gamma   90.00
#
_symmetry.space_group_name_H-M   'P 1'
#
loop_
_entity.id
_entity.type
_entity.pdbx_description
1 polymer ?
#
loop_
_entity_poly.entity_id
_entity_poly.type
_entity_poly.pdbx_seq_one_letter_code
_entity_poly.pdbx_strand_id
1 'polypeptide(L)'
;MSGRTAITRVTAGLSSRTRATLAGVFILTAYLMLIAEATDSAAVVFLVDAVSGLSVIGIAVLLYPMFRPSSPIASGIYLGARVLEGAIMIAAGTLFLAGQTGVRSDLYEHVHIYCFIIGAAFLYYLLYQTALVPRFIAIWGFVAVGFLVLTTVLSWFDYGSPWLDATLVLMIGNEVFMAIWLMARGFTATALVPDDAPW
;
A
#
# COMPACT_ATOMS: atom_id res chain seq x y z
N MET A 1 18.08 47.98 -12.52
CA MET A 1 18.60 47.28 -11.32
C MET A 1 17.44 47.21 -10.34
N SER A 2 16.87 46.12 -9.88
CA SER A 2 17.19 44.69 -9.77
C SER A 2 15.81 43.98 -9.75
N GLY A 3 15.50 42.99 -10.57
CA GLY A 3 15.96 41.62 -10.35
C GLY A 3 15.15 40.92 -9.24
N ARG A 4 13.87 40.62 -9.49
CA ARG A 4 13.10 39.62 -8.71
C ARG A 4 12.37 38.69 -9.66
N THR A 5 13.19 37.83 -10.26
CA THR A 5 13.00 36.39 -10.36
C THR A 5 11.59 35.89 -10.00
N ALA A 6 10.65 36.02 -10.94
CA ALA A 6 9.53 35.10 -11.02
C ALA A 6 10.12 33.77 -11.50
N ILE A 7 10.60 32.97 -10.55
CA ILE A 7 10.91 31.56 -10.80
C ILE A 7 9.57 30.91 -11.11
N THR A 8 9.25 30.87 -12.40
CA THR A 8 8.17 30.07 -12.96
C THR A 8 8.36 28.65 -12.45
N ARG A 9 7.41 28.20 -11.63
CA ARG A 9 7.42 26.92 -10.93
C ARG A 9 7.88 25.79 -11.85
N VAL A 10 9.03 25.23 -11.49
CA VAL A 10 9.52 23.96 -12.00
C VAL A 10 8.46 22.89 -11.70
N THR A 11 8.09 22.16 -12.76
CA THR A 11 7.26 20.94 -12.82
C THR A 11 5.81 21.01 -12.27
N ALA A 12 4.83 20.91 -13.19
CA ALA A 12 3.44 20.64 -12.85
C ALA A 12 3.30 19.21 -12.31
N GLY A 13 3.56 19.00 -11.02
CA GLY A 13 3.24 17.76 -10.33
C GLY A 13 1.73 17.53 -10.25
N LEU A 14 1.31 16.26 -10.12
CA LEU A 14 -0.10 15.89 -9.88
C LEU A 14 -0.69 16.66 -8.69
N SER A 15 -1.93 17.14 -8.83
CA SER A 15 -2.64 17.78 -7.73
C SER A 15 -2.83 16.81 -6.55
N SER A 16 -2.90 17.34 -5.32
CA SER A 16 -3.12 16.53 -4.11
C SER A 16 -4.40 15.70 -4.20
N ARG A 17 -5.47 16.26 -4.80
CA ARG A 17 -6.75 15.56 -4.97
C ARG A 17 -6.65 14.42 -5.98
N THR A 18 -5.97 14.64 -7.10
CA THR A 18 -5.72 13.60 -8.12
C THR A 18 -4.89 12.47 -7.53
N ARG A 19 -3.82 12.81 -6.80
CA ARG A 19 -2.93 11.84 -6.15
C ARG A 19 -3.68 10.98 -5.13
N ALA A 20 -4.50 11.59 -4.27
CA ALA A 20 -5.32 10.84 -3.31
C ALA A 20 -6.31 9.92 -4.02
N THR A 21 -7.01 10.41 -5.05
CA THR A 21 -7.98 9.61 -5.81
C THR A 21 -7.30 8.42 -6.48
N LEU A 22 -6.16 8.63 -7.15
CA LEU A 22 -5.38 7.55 -7.77
C LEU A 22 -4.87 6.54 -6.75
N ALA A 23 -4.39 7.00 -5.58
CA ALA A 23 -3.99 6.09 -4.51
C ALA A 23 -5.17 5.21 -4.05
N GLY A 24 -6.36 5.79 -3.87
CA GLY A 24 -7.57 5.02 -3.54
C GLY A 24 -7.96 4.02 -4.63
N VAL A 25 -7.93 4.42 -5.90
CA VAL A 25 -8.19 3.51 -7.02
C VAL A 25 -7.19 2.35 -7.02
N PHE A 26 -5.89 2.64 -6.91
CA PHE A 26 -4.87 1.59 -6.88
C PHE A 26 -5.01 0.67 -5.68
N ILE A 27 -5.41 1.15 -4.49
CA ILE A 27 -5.68 0.26 -3.34
C ILE A 27 -6.78 -0.73 -3.70
N LEU A 28 -7.90 -0.28 -4.27
CA LEU A 28 -8.99 -1.20 -4.66
C LEU A 28 -8.56 -2.13 -5.80
N THR A 29 -7.82 -1.63 -6.78
CA THR A 29 -7.30 -2.44 -7.89
C THR A 29 -6.31 -3.51 -7.40
N ALA A 30 -5.53 -3.22 -6.36
CA ALA A 30 -4.62 -4.21 -5.76
C ALA A 30 -5.37 -5.42 -5.18
N TYR A 31 -6.63 -5.28 -4.78
CA TYR A 31 -7.44 -6.41 -4.30
C TYR A 31 -7.95 -7.34 -5.40
N LEU A 32 -7.73 -7.02 -6.69
CA LEU A 32 -8.06 -7.94 -7.78
C LEU A 32 -7.29 -9.26 -7.67
N MET A 33 -6.14 -9.29 -6.98
CA MET A 33 -5.41 -10.54 -6.71
C MET A 33 -6.27 -11.62 -6.05
N LEU A 34 -7.31 -11.26 -5.29
CA LEU A 34 -8.20 -12.23 -4.64
C LEU A 34 -9.01 -13.05 -5.67
N ILE A 35 -9.20 -12.53 -6.88
CA ILE A 35 -9.86 -13.25 -7.98
C ILE A 35 -9.02 -14.46 -8.41
N ALA A 36 -7.70 -14.44 -8.21
CA ALA A 36 -6.83 -15.54 -8.57
C ALA A 36 -7.16 -16.85 -7.83
N GLU A 37 -7.77 -16.77 -6.65
CA GLU A 37 -8.21 -17.95 -5.89
C GLU A 37 -9.54 -18.52 -6.40
N ALA A 38 -10.30 -17.74 -7.18
CA ALA A 38 -11.63 -18.11 -7.66
C ALA A 38 -11.63 -18.60 -9.13
N THR A 39 -10.45 -18.77 -9.74
CA THR A 39 -10.34 -19.12 -11.17
C THR A 39 -9.18 -20.07 -11.45
N ASP A 40 -9.41 -21.03 -12.35
CA ASP A 40 -8.36 -21.93 -12.86
C ASP A 40 -7.64 -21.38 -14.09
N SER A 41 -8.09 -20.23 -14.62
CA SER A 41 -7.52 -19.66 -15.83
C SER A 41 -6.17 -19.00 -15.55
N ALA A 42 -5.09 -19.63 -16.03
CA ALA A 42 -3.73 -19.12 -15.87
C ALA A 42 -3.52 -17.70 -16.43
N ALA A 43 -4.20 -17.37 -17.54
CA ALA A 43 -4.19 -16.02 -18.10
C ALA A 43 -4.82 -15.00 -17.14
N VAL A 44 -5.95 -15.35 -16.51
CA VAL A 44 -6.62 -14.46 -15.55
C VAL A 44 -5.75 -14.27 -14.30
N VAL A 45 -5.20 -15.35 -13.73
CA VAL A 45 -4.31 -15.29 -12.56
C VAL A 45 -3.12 -14.36 -12.82
N PHE A 46 -2.44 -14.53 -13.96
CA PHE A 46 -1.35 -13.63 -14.35
C PHE A 46 -1.79 -12.17 -14.43
N LEU A 47 -2.90 -11.90 -15.11
CA LEU A 47 -3.38 -10.53 -15.30
C LEU A 47 -3.73 -9.87 -13.97
N VAL A 48 -4.43 -10.56 -13.07
CA VAL A 48 -4.83 -9.97 -11.78
C VAL A 48 -3.63 -9.78 -10.86
N ASP A 49 -2.69 -10.73 -10.81
CA ASP A 49 -1.45 -10.58 -10.02
C ASP A 49 -0.59 -9.42 -10.56
N ALA A 50 -0.45 -9.31 -11.88
CA ALA A 50 0.35 -8.25 -12.50
C ALA A 50 -0.26 -6.86 -12.30
N VAL A 51 -1.58 -6.73 -12.51
CA VAL A 51 -2.31 -5.46 -12.29
C VAL A 51 -2.28 -5.08 -10.80
N SER A 52 -2.39 -6.06 -9.91
CA SER A 52 -2.32 -5.80 -8.48
C SER A 52 -0.92 -5.36 -8.05
N GLY A 53 0.13 -6.05 -8.51
CA GLY A 53 1.51 -5.67 -8.23
C GLY A 53 1.88 -4.28 -8.75
N LEU A 54 1.44 -3.91 -9.96
CA LEU A 54 1.59 -2.55 -10.49
C LEU A 54 0.85 -1.52 -9.64
N SER A 55 -0.33 -1.87 -9.12
CA SER A 55 -1.10 -0.98 -8.25
C SER A 55 -0.40 -0.76 -6.91
N VAL A 56 0.14 -1.81 -6.28
CA VAL A 56 0.95 -1.73 -5.05
C VAL A 56 2.14 -0.78 -5.23
N ILE A 57 2.88 -0.94 -6.34
CA ILE A 57 4.00 -0.04 -6.70
C ILE A 57 3.49 1.39 -6.92
N GLY A 58 2.38 1.54 -7.64
CA GLY A 58 1.74 2.82 -7.93
C GLY A 58 1.37 3.60 -6.68
N ILE A 59 0.77 2.94 -5.68
CA ILE A 59 0.45 3.56 -4.37
C ILE A 59 1.73 4.10 -3.72
N ALA A 60 2.79 3.29 -3.73
CA ALA A 60 4.07 3.69 -3.13
C ALA A 60 4.69 4.90 -3.81
N VAL A 61 4.76 4.90 -5.14
CA VAL A 61 5.29 6.02 -5.93
C VAL A 61 4.45 7.29 -5.75
N LEU A 62 3.13 7.17 -5.68
CA LEU A 62 2.24 8.30 -5.47
C LEU A 62 2.39 8.91 -4.07
N LEU A 63 2.51 8.10 -3.02
CA LEU A 63 2.54 8.59 -1.65
C LEU A 63 3.95 8.95 -1.16
N TYR A 64 5.00 8.36 -1.73
CA TYR A 64 6.40 8.61 -1.35
C TYR A 64 6.78 10.10 -1.22
N PRO A 65 6.45 11.00 -2.17
CA PRO A 65 6.84 12.40 -2.06
C PRO A 65 6.11 13.14 -0.92
N MET A 66 4.99 12.60 -0.42
CA MET A 66 4.23 13.18 0.69
C MET A 66 4.80 12.73 2.04
N PHE A 67 5.39 11.54 2.09
CA PHE A 67 6.02 10.99 3.29
C PHE A 67 7.48 11.45 3.45
N ARG A 68 8.19 11.63 2.34
CA ARG A 68 9.63 11.94 2.35
C ARG A 68 10.01 13.16 3.22
N PRO A 69 9.25 14.28 3.24
CA PRO A 69 9.59 15.42 4.08
C PRO A 69 9.54 15.14 5.58
N SER A 70 8.65 14.25 6.03
CA SER A 70 8.45 13.98 7.46
C SER A 70 9.40 12.90 8.01
N SER A 71 9.71 11.88 7.21
CA SER A 71 10.68 10.84 7.56
C SER A 71 11.29 10.20 6.31
N PRO A 72 12.48 10.64 5.87
CA PRO A 72 13.12 10.13 4.66
C PRO A 72 13.41 8.62 4.70
N ILE A 73 13.88 8.11 5.85
CA ILE A 73 14.25 6.71 6.02
C ILE A 73 13.00 5.82 5.98
N ALA A 74 11.99 6.14 6.77
CA ALA A 74 10.74 5.38 6.80
C ALA A 74 10.05 5.38 5.43
N SER A 75 10.07 6.50 4.72
CA SER A 75 9.56 6.60 3.34
C SER A 75 10.33 5.72 2.37
N GLY A 76 11.65 5.62 2.53
CA GLY A 76 12.50 4.75 1.74
C GLY A 76 12.21 3.26 1.98
N ILE A 77 12.05 2.87 3.25
CA ILE A 77 11.68 1.48 3.62
C ILE A 77 10.30 1.13 3.06
N TYR A 78 9.31 2.02 3.24
CA TYR A 78 7.97 1.87 2.67
C TYR A 78 8.02 1.64 1.14
N LEU A 79 8.71 2.52 0.41
CA LEU A 79 8.81 2.41 -1.04
C LEU A 79 9.51 1.12 -1.46
N GLY A 80 10.63 0.77 -0.82
CA GLY A 80 11.38 -0.44 -1.12
C GLY A 80 10.54 -1.71 -0.88
N ALA A 81 9.85 -1.80 0.25
CA ALA A 81 8.99 -2.93 0.58
C ALA A 81 7.86 -3.10 -0.44
N ARG A 82 7.20 -2.01 -0.84
CA ARG A 82 6.11 -2.03 -1.84
C ARG A 82 6.59 -2.36 -3.25
N VAL A 83 7.80 -1.94 -3.63
CA VAL A 83 8.41 -2.32 -4.90
C VAL A 83 8.72 -3.80 -4.94
N LEU A 84 9.30 -4.34 -3.86
CA LEU A 84 9.58 -5.77 -3.75
C LEU A 84 8.29 -6.60 -3.76
N GLU A 85 7.29 -6.19 -2.97
CA GLU A 85 5.97 -6.83 -2.93
C GLU A 85 5.33 -6.89 -4.32
N GLY A 86 5.19 -5.75 -5.00
CA GLY A 86 4.57 -5.71 -6.33
C GLY A 86 5.35 -6.49 -7.39
N ALA A 87 6.69 -6.50 -7.31
CA ALA A 87 7.52 -7.32 -8.17
C ALA A 87 7.32 -8.83 -7.93
N ILE A 88 7.18 -9.26 -6.67
CA ILE A 88 6.87 -10.64 -6.31
C ILE A 88 5.50 -11.03 -6.86
N MET A 89 4.48 -10.18 -6.75
CA MET A 89 3.15 -10.46 -7.33
C MET A 89 3.23 -10.69 -8.84
N ILE A 90 3.89 -9.79 -9.58
CA ILE A 90 4.06 -9.94 -11.04
C ILE A 90 4.82 -11.23 -11.39
N ALA A 91 5.89 -11.54 -10.63
CA ALA A 91 6.66 -12.76 -10.83
C ALA A 91 5.82 -14.02 -10.55
N ALA A 92 5.04 -14.02 -9.47
CA ALA A 92 4.18 -15.11 -9.06
C ALA A 92 3.10 -15.40 -10.11
N GLY A 93 2.45 -14.36 -10.64
CA GLY A 93 1.50 -14.50 -11.76
C GLY A 93 2.16 -15.04 -13.03
N THR A 94 3.38 -14.59 -13.34
CA THR A 94 4.13 -15.06 -14.53
C THR A 94 4.51 -16.53 -14.40
N LEU A 95 4.93 -16.96 -13.21
CA LEU A 95 5.25 -18.36 -12.90
C LEU A 95 4.01 -19.25 -13.00
N PHE A 96 2.87 -18.79 -12.50
CA PHE A 96 1.60 -19.52 -12.65
C PHE A 96 1.20 -19.68 -14.12
N LEU A 97 1.37 -18.63 -14.94
CA LEU A 97 1.16 -18.71 -16.40
C LEU A 97 2.09 -19.72 -17.08
N ALA A 98 3.31 -19.89 -16.56
CA ALA A 98 4.28 -20.88 -17.00
C ALA A 98 4.01 -22.29 -16.46
N GLY A 99 2.90 -22.52 -15.75
CA GLY A 99 2.52 -23.81 -15.18
C GLY A 99 3.15 -24.13 -13.82
N GLN A 100 3.89 -23.20 -13.21
CA GLN A 100 4.55 -23.37 -11.91
C GLN A 100 3.63 -22.97 -10.75
N THR A 101 2.50 -23.67 -10.62
CA THR A 101 1.42 -23.29 -9.69
C THR A 101 1.85 -23.35 -8.22
N GLY A 102 2.61 -24.38 -7.81
CA GLY A 102 3.11 -24.51 -6.43
C GLY A 102 4.12 -23.43 -6.02
N VAL A 103 4.94 -22.96 -6.97
CA VAL A 103 5.90 -21.88 -6.69
C VAL A 103 5.18 -20.56 -6.43
N ARG A 104 4.05 -20.31 -7.09
CA ARG A 104 3.22 -19.12 -6.82
C ARG A 104 2.71 -19.13 -5.38
N SER A 105 2.13 -20.23 -4.90
CA SER A 105 1.64 -20.32 -3.52
C SER A 105 2.77 -20.11 -2.51
N ASP A 106 3.92 -20.75 -2.74
CA ASP A 106 5.08 -20.61 -1.86
C ASP A 106 5.56 -19.15 -1.77
N LEU A 107 5.60 -18.44 -2.90
CA LEU A 107 5.96 -17.02 -2.92
C LEU A 107 4.97 -16.15 -2.15
N TYR A 108 3.67 -16.43 -2.22
CA TYR A 108 2.65 -15.67 -1.50
C TYR A 108 2.74 -15.90 0.01
N GLU A 109 2.89 -17.15 0.43
CA GLU A 109 2.89 -17.56 1.84
C GLU A 109 4.22 -17.24 2.55
N HIS A 110 5.36 -17.34 1.86
CA HIS A 110 6.68 -17.30 2.50
C HIS A 110 7.51 -16.07 2.15
N VAL A 111 7.07 -15.21 1.23
CA VAL A 111 7.84 -14.03 0.83
C VAL A 111 6.98 -12.78 0.77
N HIS A 112 5.90 -12.82 -0.02
CA HIS A 112 5.00 -11.69 -0.24
C HIS A 112 4.42 -11.15 1.08
N ILE A 113 3.94 -12.04 1.96
CA ILE A 113 3.32 -11.63 3.23
C ILE A 113 4.24 -10.78 4.10
N TYR A 114 5.53 -11.05 4.11
CA TYR A 114 6.51 -10.27 4.88
C TYR A 114 6.76 -8.90 4.26
N CYS A 115 6.87 -8.84 2.93
CA CYS A 115 6.95 -7.56 2.22
C CYS A 115 5.71 -6.70 2.46
N PHE A 116 4.52 -7.31 2.42
CA PHE A 116 3.24 -6.66 2.71
C PHE A 116 3.20 -6.14 4.15
N ILE A 117 3.55 -6.95 5.15
CA ILE A 117 3.58 -6.54 6.57
C ILE A 117 4.49 -5.33 6.77
N ILE A 118 5.72 -5.38 6.25
CA ILE A 118 6.67 -4.27 6.37
C ILE A 118 6.13 -3.04 5.65
N GLY A 119 5.65 -3.18 4.41
CA GLY A 119 5.08 -2.10 3.64
C GLY A 119 3.87 -1.46 4.32
N ALA A 120 2.97 -2.26 4.90
CA ALA A 120 1.79 -1.80 5.61
C ALA A 120 2.12 -1.13 6.95
N ALA A 121 3.05 -1.70 7.73
CA ALA A 121 3.50 -1.11 8.99
C ALA A 121 4.06 0.31 8.78
N PHE A 122 4.94 0.46 7.78
CA PHE A 122 5.51 1.77 7.46
C PHE A 122 4.49 2.71 6.81
N LEU A 123 3.56 2.20 5.99
CA LEU A 123 2.46 3.00 5.46
C LEU A 123 1.64 3.62 6.59
N TYR A 124 1.15 2.84 7.55
CA TYR A 124 0.32 3.35 8.64
C TYR A 124 1.10 4.23 9.62
N TYR A 125 2.37 3.92 9.89
CA TYR A 125 3.25 4.81 10.63
C TYR A 125 3.37 6.19 9.96
N LEU A 126 3.64 6.22 8.65
CA LEU A 126 3.79 7.47 7.88
C LEU A 126 2.46 8.22 7.75
N LEU A 127 1.34 7.53 7.55
CA LEU A 127 0.01 8.13 7.53
C LEU A 127 -0.35 8.76 8.89
N TYR A 128 0.04 8.12 9.99
CA TYR A 128 -0.14 8.68 11.33
C TYR A 128 0.72 9.94 11.52
N GLN A 129 1.99 9.90 11.11
CA GLN A 129 2.92 11.02 11.24
C GLN A 129 2.51 12.23 10.39
N THR A 130 2.17 12.00 9.12
CA THR A 130 1.82 13.05 8.15
C THR A 130 0.38 13.52 8.25
N ALA A 131 -0.50 12.76 8.91
CA ALA A 131 -1.93 13.04 9.01
C ALA A 131 -2.63 13.23 7.64
N LEU A 132 -2.10 12.62 6.56
CA LEU A 132 -2.71 12.65 5.22
C LEU A 132 -4.14 12.10 5.22
N VAL A 133 -4.44 11.19 6.13
CA VAL A 133 -5.80 10.70 6.43
C VAL A 133 -6.09 10.94 7.91
N PRO A 134 -7.37 10.95 8.35
CA PRO A 134 -7.70 11.01 9.77
C PRO A 134 -6.94 9.95 10.57
N ARG A 135 -6.36 10.36 11.71
CA ARG A 135 -5.46 9.49 12.50
C ARG A 135 -6.12 8.18 12.93
N PHE A 136 -7.44 8.14 13.11
CA PHE A 136 -8.14 6.89 13.45
C PHE A 136 -8.02 5.83 12.34
N ILE A 137 -7.96 6.22 11.06
CA ILE A 137 -7.77 5.27 9.94
C ILE A 137 -6.38 4.65 10.04
N ALA A 138 -5.36 5.47 10.32
CA ALA A 138 -4.00 4.99 10.48
C ALA A 138 -3.85 4.08 11.72
N ILE A 139 -4.48 4.43 12.86
CA ILE A 139 -4.47 3.61 14.07
C ILE A 139 -5.17 2.27 13.82
N TRP A 140 -6.35 2.27 13.18
CA TRP A 140 -7.05 1.04 12.83
C TRP A 140 -6.18 0.15 11.93
N GLY A 141 -5.53 0.72 10.92
CA GLY A 141 -4.63 -0.01 10.04
C GLY A 141 -3.42 -0.58 10.78
N PHE A 142 -2.84 0.17 11.71
CA PHE A 142 -1.72 -0.30 12.54
C PHE A 142 -2.13 -1.47 13.44
N VAL A 143 -3.34 -1.41 14.03
CA VAL A 143 -3.91 -2.53 14.81
C VAL A 143 -4.12 -3.74 13.91
N ALA A 144 -4.65 -3.56 12.70
CA ALA A 144 -4.82 -4.64 11.73
C ALA A 144 -3.50 -5.31 11.33
N VAL A 145 -2.43 -4.53 11.10
CA VAL A 145 -1.08 -5.05 10.89
C VAL A 145 -0.59 -5.84 12.10
N GLY A 146 -0.88 -5.39 13.32
CA GLY A 146 -0.56 -6.14 14.54
C GLY A 146 -1.22 -7.52 14.59
N PHE A 147 -2.50 -7.62 14.24
CA PHE A 147 -3.21 -8.91 14.12
C PHE A 147 -2.67 -9.78 12.99
N LEU A 148 -2.29 -9.18 11.86
CA LEU A 148 -1.66 -9.89 10.76
C LEU A 148 -0.33 -10.52 11.19
N VAL A 149 0.56 -9.73 11.83
CA VAL A 149 1.82 -10.24 12.38
C VAL A 149 1.56 -11.36 13.39
N LEU A 150 0.60 -11.17 14.30
CA LEU A 150 0.24 -12.19 15.29
C LEU A 150 -0.18 -13.49 14.60
N THR A 151 -1.06 -13.41 13.60
CA THR A 151 -1.55 -14.57 12.83
C THR A 151 -0.40 -15.27 12.10
N THR A 152 0.48 -14.51 11.42
CA THR A 152 1.65 -15.06 10.72
C THR A 152 2.64 -15.71 11.67
N VAL A 153 2.88 -15.14 12.86
CA VAL A 153 3.82 -15.73 13.83
C VAL A 153 3.23 -16.99 14.46
N LEU A 154 1.94 -17.00 14.80
CA LEU A 154 1.29 -18.17 15.38
C LEU A 154 1.22 -19.35 14.41
N SER A 155 1.07 -19.10 13.11
CA SER A 155 1.07 -20.17 12.12
C SER A 155 2.42 -20.88 12.01
N TRP A 156 3.54 -20.22 12.33
CA TRP A 156 4.87 -20.86 12.39
C TRP A 156 5.00 -21.94 13.47
N PHE A 157 4.14 -21.88 14.49
CA PHE A 157 4.14 -22.82 15.62
C PHE A 157 2.94 -23.78 15.56
N ASP A 158 2.35 -23.97 14.37
CA ASP A 158 1.18 -24.82 14.14
C ASP A 158 -0.08 -24.41 14.95
N TYR A 159 -0.15 -23.14 15.40
CA TYR A 159 -1.34 -22.57 16.05
C TYR A 159 -2.27 -21.83 15.08
N GLY A 160 -2.10 -22.02 13.77
CA GLY A 160 -3.01 -21.47 12.76
C GLY A 160 -4.44 -21.97 12.98
N SER A 161 -5.42 -21.07 12.86
CA SER A 161 -6.83 -21.44 12.95
C SER A 161 -7.71 -20.51 12.11
N PRO A 162 -8.88 -20.98 11.63
CA PRO A 162 -9.79 -20.15 10.83
C PRO A 162 -10.23 -18.86 11.54
N TRP A 163 -10.25 -18.86 12.88
CA TRP A 163 -10.57 -17.67 13.67
C TRP A 163 -9.46 -16.62 13.63
N LEU A 164 -8.19 -17.04 13.55
CA LEU A 164 -7.06 -16.15 13.35
C LEU A 164 -7.04 -15.62 11.91
N ASP A 165 -7.28 -16.48 10.92
CA ASP A 165 -7.37 -16.08 9.52
C ASP A 165 -8.50 -15.06 9.28
N ALA A 166 -9.62 -15.19 10.01
CA ALA A 166 -10.71 -14.23 9.97
C ALA A 166 -10.28 -12.81 10.39
N THR A 167 -9.19 -12.65 11.16
CA THR A 167 -8.67 -11.32 11.54
C THR A 167 -8.14 -10.53 10.35
N LEU A 168 -7.86 -11.17 9.20
CA LEU A 168 -7.53 -10.50 7.94
C LEU A 168 -8.60 -9.50 7.50
N VAL A 169 -9.87 -9.71 7.89
CA VAL A 169 -10.96 -8.77 7.61
C VAL A 169 -10.69 -7.39 8.19
N LEU A 170 -9.93 -7.28 9.29
CA LEU A 170 -9.53 -5.99 9.86
C LEU A 170 -8.62 -5.22 8.92
N MET A 171 -7.70 -5.92 8.24
CA MET A 171 -6.77 -5.32 7.30
C MET A 171 -7.46 -4.95 6.00
N ILE A 172 -8.23 -5.89 5.43
CA ILE A 172 -9.02 -5.65 4.20
C ILE A 172 -10.01 -4.52 4.42
N GLY A 173 -10.74 -4.56 5.54
CA GLY A 173 -11.70 -3.51 5.90
C GLY A 173 -11.04 -2.13 6.01
N ASN A 174 -9.86 -2.06 6.62
CA ASN A 174 -9.15 -0.78 6.75
C ASN A 174 -8.73 -0.21 5.40
N GLU A 175 -8.10 -1.03 4.54
CA GLU A 175 -7.61 -0.57 3.25
C GLU A 175 -8.75 -0.16 2.31
N VAL A 176 -9.85 -0.92 2.28
CA VAL A 176 -11.05 -0.57 1.52
C VAL A 176 -11.66 0.74 2.02
N PHE A 177 -11.79 0.91 3.34
CA PHE A 177 -12.29 2.16 3.92
C PHE A 177 -11.37 3.34 3.60
N MET A 178 -10.06 3.17 3.74
CA MET A 178 -9.05 4.18 3.41
C MET A 178 -9.12 4.56 1.93
N ALA A 179 -9.25 3.59 1.03
CA ALA A 179 -9.38 3.82 -0.40
C ALA A 179 -10.62 4.66 -0.73
N ILE A 180 -11.77 4.30 -0.16
CA ILE A 180 -13.03 5.05 -0.30
C ILE A 180 -12.86 6.47 0.26
N TRP A 181 -12.22 6.61 1.42
CA TRP A 181 -11.94 7.91 2.02
C TRP A 181 -11.08 8.80 1.10
N LEU A 182 -9.99 8.27 0.56
CA LEU A 182 -9.09 8.99 -0.34
C LEU A 182 -9.81 9.42 -1.63
N MET A 183 -10.67 8.56 -2.19
CA MET A 183 -11.48 8.89 -3.36
C MET A 183 -12.58 9.91 -3.05
N ALA A 184 -13.26 9.82 -1.91
CA ALA A 184 -14.36 10.71 -1.56
C ALA A 184 -13.91 12.09 -1.04
N ARG A 185 -12.91 12.11 -0.16
CA ARG A 185 -12.47 13.29 0.60
C ARG A 185 -11.08 13.78 0.23
N GLY A 186 -10.19 12.88 -0.18
CA GLY A 186 -8.79 13.22 -0.46
C GLY A 186 -7.95 13.32 0.81
N PHE A 187 -6.82 14.02 0.72
CA PHE A 187 -5.95 14.23 1.88
C PHE A 187 -6.52 15.26 2.86
N THR A 188 -6.27 15.07 4.16
CA THR A 188 -6.67 16.00 5.21
C THR A 188 -6.02 17.37 5.03
N ALA A 189 -6.78 18.46 5.21
CA ALA A 189 -6.29 19.83 5.07
C ALA A 189 -5.10 20.16 5.97
N THR A 190 -5.06 19.62 7.20
CA THR A 190 -3.95 19.84 8.14
C THR A 190 -2.60 19.34 7.60
N ALA A 191 -2.60 18.37 6.70
CA ALA A 191 -1.39 17.86 6.06
C ALA A 191 -0.92 18.72 4.87
N LEU A 192 -1.74 19.68 4.42
CA LEU A 192 -1.46 20.53 3.25
C LEU A 192 -1.02 21.95 3.64
N VAL A 193 -1.04 22.29 4.94
CA VAL A 193 -0.56 23.59 5.43
C VAL A 193 0.97 23.49 5.56
N PRO A 194 1.74 24.27 4.77
CA PRO A 194 3.18 24.36 4.99
C PRO A 194 3.45 25.15 6.28
N ASP A 195 4.58 24.87 6.92
CA ASP A 195 4.99 25.38 8.26
C ASP A 195 5.31 26.90 8.29
N ASP A 196 4.67 27.72 7.46
CA ASP A 196 4.77 29.17 7.45
C ASP A 196 3.79 29.86 8.42
N ALA A 197 3.55 29.25 9.58
CA ALA A 197 2.92 29.93 10.72
C ALA A 197 3.99 30.78 11.44
N PRO A 198 3.92 32.13 11.37
CA PRO A 198 4.86 32.98 12.07
C PRO A 198 4.57 32.90 13.57
N TRP A 199 5.58 32.50 14.35
CA TRP A 199 5.78 33.03 15.68
C TRP A 199 6.81 34.16 15.61
#